data_AF-A0A948RJN2-F1
#
_entry.id   AF-A0A948RJN2-F1
#
_cell.length_a   1.000
_cell.length_b   1.000
_cell.length_c   1.000
_cell.angle_alpha   90.00
_cell.angle_beta   90.00
_cell.angle_gamma   90.00
#
_symmetry.space_group_name_H-M   'P 1'
#
loop_
_entity.id
_entity.type
_entity.pdbx_description
1 polymer ?
#
loop_
_entity_poly.entity_id
_entity_poly.type
_entity_poly.pdbx_seq_one_letter_code
_entity_poly.pdbx_strand_id
1 'polypeptide(L)'
;MTRKDVVLMFVLKKMIFADMRKWKIDFWSKILLIIEEERLFLSEIPDYFLFENMRLEYPNFCRNFKIKENGEVCHLDIPREKFCCLFCACPFFTLDDKRTRMSCGSNKEAGYREGNIWDCSGCSYVHDVGWVRENLSFVEEMMKSKEGEKND
;
A
#
# COMPACT_ATOMS: atom_id res chain seq x y z
N MET A 1 -20.26 12.64 -28.27
CA MET A 1 -18.94 12.45 -27.63
C MET A 1 -17.90 13.19 -28.46
N THR A 2 -17.25 14.20 -27.90
CA THR A 2 -16.37 15.12 -28.65
C THR A 2 -14.93 14.63 -28.67
N ARG A 3 -14.13 15.11 -29.64
CA ARG A 3 -12.69 14.83 -29.72
C ARG A 3 -11.93 15.27 -28.46
N LYS A 4 -12.45 16.27 -27.74
CA LYS A 4 -11.94 16.72 -26.44
C LYS A 4 -12.26 15.73 -25.31
N ASP A 5 -13.44 15.09 -25.33
CA ASP A 5 -13.83 14.07 -24.36
C ASP A 5 -12.96 12.81 -24.50
N VAL A 6 -12.62 12.42 -25.73
CA VAL A 6 -11.70 11.29 -25.99
C VAL A 6 -10.29 11.60 -25.50
N VAL A 7 -9.79 12.82 -25.75
CA VAL A 7 -8.45 13.24 -25.26
C VAL A 7 -8.42 13.32 -23.73
N LEU A 8 -9.47 13.86 -23.09
CA LEU A 8 -9.57 13.91 -21.63
C LEU A 8 -9.64 12.50 -21.02
N MET A 9 -10.38 11.57 -21.62
CA MET A 9 -10.39 10.16 -21.20
C MET A 9 -9.05 9.46 -21.44
N PHE A 10 -8.30 9.80 -22.49
CA PHE A 10 -6.96 9.27 -22.75
C PHE A 10 -5.90 9.83 -21.78
N VAL A 11 -6.00 11.11 -21.43
CA VAL A 11 -5.14 11.78 -20.45
C VAL A 11 -5.43 11.27 -19.04
N LEU A 12 -6.71 11.14 -18.67
CA LEU A 12 -7.11 10.55 -17.39
C LEU A 12 -6.74 9.06 -17.31
N LYS A 13 -6.92 8.27 -18.38
CA LYS A 13 -6.41 6.88 -18.43
C LYS A 13 -4.89 6.84 -18.27
N LYS A 14 -4.12 7.69 -18.98
CA LYS A 14 -2.65 7.72 -18.84
C LYS A 14 -2.18 8.16 -17.45
N MET A 15 -2.91 9.08 -16.80
CA MET A 15 -2.65 9.51 -15.40
C MET A 15 -3.05 8.47 -14.36
N ILE A 16 -3.93 7.51 -14.69
CA ILE A 16 -4.31 6.41 -13.79
C ILE A 16 -3.33 5.23 -13.89
N PHE A 17 -2.65 5.05 -15.03
CA PHE A 17 -1.68 3.96 -15.24
C PHE A 17 -0.23 4.31 -14.89
N ALA A 18 0.15 5.59 -14.98
CA ALA A 18 1.34 6.11 -14.31
C ALA A 18 0.92 6.48 -12.87
N ASP A 19 1.23 5.73 -11.81
CA ASP A 19 2.39 4.86 -11.67
C ASP A 19 2.20 4.06 -10.37
N MET A 20 1.42 2.97 -10.41
CA MET A 20 1.21 2.11 -9.22
C MET A 20 2.52 1.54 -8.68
N ARG A 21 3.53 1.42 -9.55
CA ARG A 21 4.89 1.05 -9.16
C ARG A 21 5.54 2.17 -8.35
N LYS A 22 5.54 3.39 -8.85
CA LYS A 22 6.02 4.56 -8.09
C LYS A 22 5.20 4.78 -6.85
N TRP A 23 3.89 4.56 -6.86
CA TRP A 23 3.09 4.60 -5.64
C TRP A 23 3.59 3.55 -4.64
N LYS A 24 3.80 2.29 -5.06
CA LYS A 24 4.36 1.22 -4.21
C LYS A 24 5.74 1.65 -3.69
N ILE A 25 6.65 2.08 -4.56
CA ILE A 25 8.00 2.54 -4.21
C ILE A 25 7.94 3.73 -3.24
N ASP A 26 7.22 4.80 -3.58
CA ASP A 26 7.05 5.99 -2.75
C ASP A 26 6.46 5.61 -1.37
N PHE A 27 5.52 4.67 -1.34
CA PHE A 27 4.90 4.18 -0.11
C PHE A 27 5.91 3.44 0.77
N TRP A 28 6.67 2.49 0.20
CA TRP A 28 7.71 1.78 0.95
C TRP A 28 8.85 2.71 1.37
N SER A 29 9.24 3.66 0.53
CA SER A 29 10.24 4.69 0.89
C SER A 29 9.79 5.49 2.11
N LYS A 30 8.51 5.89 2.19
CA LYS A 30 7.95 6.55 3.38
C LYS A 30 8.03 5.67 4.62
N ILE A 31 7.70 4.38 4.50
CA ILE A 31 7.81 3.43 5.62
C ILE A 31 9.25 3.36 6.13
N LEU A 32 10.22 3.21 5.23
CA LEU A 32 11.63 3.11 5.59
C LEU A 32 12.17 4.42 6.19
N LEU A 33 11.67 5.57 5.78
CA LEU A 33 11.99 6.86 6.41
C LEU A 33 11.45 6.94 7.83
N ILE A 34 10.18 6.56 8.04
CA ILE A 34 9.56 6.55 9.37
C ILE A 34 10.29 5.61 10.33
N ILE A 35 10.63 4.39 9.88
CA ILE A 35 11.40 3.43 10.69
C ILE A 35 12.74 4.02 11.13
N GLU A 36 13.43 4.74 10.23
CA GLU A 36 14.72 5.37 10.48
C GLU A 36 14.60 6.59 11.42
N GLU A 37 13.61 7.47 11.18
CA GLU A 37 13.35 8.66 11.99
C GLU A 37 12.95 8.30 13.43
N GLU A 38 12.07 7.32 13.58
CA GLU A 38 11.54 6.87 14.87
C GLU A 38 12.40 5.79 15.53
N ARG A 39 13.46 5.36 14.86
CA ARG A 39 14.43 4.36 15.34
C ARG A 39 13.78 3.05 15.81
N LEU A 40 12.79 2.59 15.05
CA LEU A 40 11.98 1.43 15.42
C LEU A 40 12.77 0.13 15.27
N PHE A 41 12.66 -0.75 16.26
CA PHE A 41 13.08 -2.14 16.13
C PHE A 41 12.03 -2.94 15.34
N LEU A 42 12.47 -3.99 14.64
CA LEU A 42 11.60 -4.82 13.78
C LEU A 42 10.33 -5.30 14.49
N SER A 43 10.42 -5.63 15.79
CA SER A 43 9.30 -6.07 16.62
C SER A 43 8.26 -4.99 16.90
N GLU A 44 8.63 -3.71 16.81
CA GLU A 44 7.76 -2.56 17.13
C GLU A 44 7.01 -2.05 15.91
N ILE A 45 7.54 -2.32 14.71
CA ILE A 45 7.02 -1.81 13.44
C ILE A 45 5.52 -2.12 13.25
N PRO A 46 5.00 -3.34 13.48
CA PRO A 46 3.58 -3.61 13.25
C PRO A 46 2.64 -2.74 14.09
N ASP A 47 3.01 -2.53 15.35
CA ASP A 47 2.22 -1.76 16.31
C ASP A 47 2.32 -0.26 16.04
N TYR A 48 3.51 0.22 15.66
CA TYR A 48 3.70 1.60 15.26
C TYR A 48 2.89 1.97 14.00
N PHE A 49 2.75 1.02 13.07
CA PHE A 49 1.99 1.23 11.83
C PHE A 49 0.48 0.95 11.97
N LEU A 50 -0.05 0.80 13.19
CA LEU A 50 -1.50 0.76 13.41
C LEU A 50 -2.17 2.05 12.93
N PHE A 51 -3.41 1.91 12.44
CA PHE A 51 -4.16 3.00 11.82
C PHE A 51 -4.27 4.23 12.71
N GLU A 52 -4.59 4.06 14.00
CA GLU A 52 -4.69 5.20 14.92
C GLU A 52 -3.36 5.93 15.09
N ASN A 53 -2.27 5.19 15.26
CA ASN A 53 -0.96 5.79 15.44
C ASN A 53 -0.55 6.56 14.18
N MET A 54 -0.66 5.91 13.01
CA MET A 54 -0.31 6.54 11.73
C MET A 54 -1.17 7.76 11.40
N ARG A 55 -2.46 7.74 11.75
CA ARG A 55 -3.35 8.87 11.54
C ARG A 55 -2.98 10.08 12.41
N LEU A 56 -2.53 9.84 13.64
CA LEU A 56 -2.16 10.88 14.60
C LEU A 56 -0.78 11.46 14.29
N GLU A 57 0.23 10.61 14.16
CA GLU A 57 1.63 11.03 14.00
C GLU A 57 1.96 11.47 12.57
N TYR A 58 1.36 10.80 11.56
CA TYR A 58 1.62 11.09 10.14
C TYR A 58 0.32 11.28 9.34
N PRO A 59 -0.46 12.34 9.60
CA PRO A 59 -1.77 12.57 8.96
C PRO A 59 -1.71 12.75 7.43
N ASN A 60 -0.53 12.97 6.86
CA ASN A 60 -0.29 13.07 5.42
C ASN A 60 0.29 11.78 4.79
N PHE A 61 0.51 10.72 5.58
CA PHE A 61 1.02 9.43 5.10
C PHE A 61 0.08 8.81 4.06
N CYS A 62 -1.22 8.82 4.35
CA CYS A 62 -2.26 8.33 3.46
C CYS A 62 -3.32 9.40 3.20
N ARG A 63 -3.67 9.61 1.93
CA ARG A 63 -4.73 10.55 1.53
C ARG A 63 -6.09 10.20 2.15
N ASN A 64 -6.32 8.91 2.40
CA ASN A 64 -7.58 8.41 2.93
C ASN A 64 -7.70 8.59 4.44
N PHE A 65 -6.63 8.99 5.16
CA PHE A 65 -6.75 9.42 6.55
C PHE A 65 -7.64 10.65 6.71
N LYS A 66 -7.77 11.45 5.66
CA LYS A 66 -8.60 12.67 5.63
C LYS A 66 -10.04 12.43 5.13
N ILE A 67 -10.42 11.20 4.78
CA ILE A 67 -11.72 10.93 4.16
C ILE A 67 -12.38 9.73 4.83
N LYS A 68 -13.24 10.05 5.80
CA LYS A 68 -14.60 9.53 6.02
C LYS A 68 -15.12 10.12 7.35
N GLU A 69 -16.17 10.95 7.28
CA GLU A 69 -16.78 11.65 8.44
C GLU A 69 -17.28 10.68 9.54
N ASN A 70 -17.38 9.40 9.19
CA ASN A 70 -17.85 8.26 9.98
C ASN A 70 -16.72 7.43 10.63
N GLY A 71 -15.44 7.79 10.47
CA GLY A 71 -14.33 7.08 11.14
C GLY A 71 -14.07 5.66 10.64
N GLU A 72 -14.62 5.31 9.47
CA GLU A 72 -14.44 4.00 8.83
C GLU A 72 -13.03 3.86 8.26
N VAL A 73 -12.40 2.71 8.53
CA VAL A 73 -11.14 2.30 7.91
C VAL A 73 -11.30 2.02 6.41
N CYS A 74 -10.18 2.04 5.68
CA CYS A 74 -10.18 1.95 4.20
C CYS A 74 -10.66 0.59 3.65
N HIS A 75 -10.73 -0.46 4.47
CA HIS A 75 -11.21 -1.79 4.08
C HIS A 75 -12.21 -2.34 5.09
N LEU A 76 -13.13 -3.19 4.59
CA LEU A 76 -14.16 -3.84 5.39
C LEU A 76 -13.55 -5.00 6.21
N ASP A 77 -14.22 -5.37 7.32
CA ASP A 77 -14.02 -6.61 8.06
C ASP A 77 -12.78 -6.76 8.98
N ILE A 78 -12.05 -5.68 9.31
CA ILE A 78 -11.03 -5.68 10.38
C ILE A 78 -11.36 -4.61 11.44
N PRO A 79 -11.37 -4.97 12.74
CA PRO A 79 -11.52 -3.99 13.81
C PRO A 79 -10.44 -2.91 13.74
N ARG A 80 -10.83 -1.65 13.95
CA ARG A 80 -9.94 -0.48 13.80
C ARG A 80 -8.65 -0.60 14.62
N GLU A 81 -8.74 -1.16 15.82
CA GLU A 81 -7.62 -1.42 16.73
C GLU A 81 -6.64 -2.49 16.24
N LYS A 82 -7.04 -3.32 15.28
CA LYS A 82 -6.18 -4.32 14.63
C LYS A 82 -5.72 -3.90 13.24
N PHE A 83 -6.22 -2.78 12.73
CA PHE A 83 -5.96 -2.33 11.38
C PHE A 83 -4.54 -1.75 11.27
N CYS A 84 -3.66 -2.44 10.54
CA CYS A 84 -2.28 -2.03 10.29
C CYS A 84 -2.11 -1.46 8.87
N CYS A 85 -1.43 -0.33 8.76
CA CYS A 85 -1.18 0.35 7.49
C CYS A 85 0.12 -0.09 6.81
N LEU A 86 0.97 -0.88 7.47
CA LEU A 86 2.32 -1.22 7.00
C LEU A 86 2.34 -1.83 5.59
N PHE A 87 1.41 -2.73 5.29
CA PHE A 87 1.34 -3.42 4.00
C PHE A 87 0.19 -2.94 3.11
N CYS A 88 -0.20 -1.67 3.26
CA CYS A 88 -1.21 -1.06 2.37
C CYS A 88 -0.77 -1.12 0.90
N ALA A 89 0.52 -0.90 0.61
CA ALA A 89 1.10 -1.32 -0.65
C ALA A 89 1.46 -2.81 -0.60
N CYS A 90 0.47 -3.65 -0.88
CA CYS A 90 0.55 -5.11 -0.72
C CYS A 90 1.88 -5.70 -1.24
N PRO A 91 2.60 -6.49 -0.41
CA PRO A 91 3.87 -7.10 -0.84
C PRO A 91 3.67 -8.05 -2.02
N PHE A 92 2.51 -8.72 -2.10
CA PHE A 92 2.16 -9.68 -3.14
C PHE A 92 1.73 -9.07 -4.48
N PHE A 93 1.67 -7.73 -4.60
CA PHE A 93 1.43 -7.12 -5.90
C PHE A 93 2.62 -7.33 -6.83
N THR A 94 2.35 -8.03 -7.91
CA THR A 94 3.26 -8.22 -9.04
C THR A 94 2.75 -7.47 -10.26
N LEU A 95 3.69 -7.01 -11.09
CA LEU A 95 3.40 -6.44 -12.40
C LEU A 95 3.66 -7.50 -13.46
N ASP A 96 2.85 -7.54 -14.51
CA ASP A 96 3.14 -8.39 -15.68
C ASP A 96 4.43 -7.94 -16.39
N ASP A 97 5.01 -8.81 -17.23
CA ASP A 97 6.26 -8.54 -17.95
C ASP A 97 6.19 -7.26 -18.79
N LYS A 98 4.99 -6.96 -19.31
CA LYS A 98 4.72 -5.77 -20.12
C LYS A 98 4.45 -4.51 -19.27
N ARG A 99 4.40 -4.65 -17.95
CA ARG A 99 4.16 -3.57 -16.97
C ARG A 99 2.86 -2.80 -17.23
N THR A 100 1.89 -3.48 -17.81
CA THR A 100 0.57 -2.95 -18.12
C THR A 100 -0.51 -3.43 -17.17
N ARG A 101 -0.20 -4.43 -16.34
CA ARG A 101 -1.19 -5.16 -15.53
C ARG A 101 -0.64 -5.47 -14.15
N MET A 102 -1.49 -5.31 -13.15
CA MET A 102 -1.22 -5.77 -11.79
C MET A 102 -1.90 -7.13 -11.55
N SER A 103 -1.26 -7.98 -10.76
CA SER A 103 -1.80 -9.24 -10.26
C SER A 103 -1.54 -9.44 -8.78
N CYS A 104 -2.45 -10.15 -8.11
CA CYS A 104 -2.28 -10.62 -6.76
C CYS A 104 -1.76 -12.07 -6.78
N GLY A 105 -0.61 -12.30 -6.12
CA GLY A 105 0.00 -13.62 -6.02
C GLY A 105 -0.60 -14.55 -4.96
N SER A 106 -1.33 -14.01 -3.99
CA SER A 106 -1.73 -14.73 -2.75
C SER A 106 -3.23 -14.96 -2.62
N ASN A 107 -4.05 -13.91 -2.71
CA ASN A 107 -5.49 -13.96 -2.46
C ASN A 107 -6.27 -13.47 -3.68
N LYS A 108 -6.39 -14.35 -4.67
CA LYS A 108 -7.06 -14.05 -5.95
C LYS A 108 -8.59 -14.01 -5.83
N GLU A 109 -9.15 -14.60 -4.77
CA GLU A 109 -10.59 -14.69 -4.54
C GLU A 109 -11.16 -13.40 -3.90
N ALA A 110 -10.36 -12.73 -3.08
CA ALA A 110 -10.73 -11.47 -2.43
C ALA A 110 -10.44 -10.21 -3.27
N GLY A 111 -9.90 -10.38 -4.48
CA GLY A 111 -9.65 -9.29 -5.41
C GLY A 111 -10.34 -9.54 -6.75
N TYR A 112 -10.71 -8.47 -7.43
CA TYR A 112 -11.27 -8.55 -8.78
C TYR A 112 -10.49 -7.68 -9.74
N ARG A 113 -10.63 -8.00 -11.03
CA ARG A 113 -9.91 -7.32 -12.09
C ARG A 113 -10.81 -6.36 -12.81
N GLU A 114 -10.49 -5.06 -12.74
CA GLU A 114 -11.14 -4.04 -13.54
C GLU A 114 -10.16 -3.54 -14.62
N GLY A 115 -10.29 -4.10 -15.82
CA GLY A 115 -9.38 -3.82 -16.93
C GLY A 115 -7.95 -4.29 -16.63
N ASN A 116 -7.05 -3.34 -16.37
CA ASN A 116 -5.63 -3.57 -16.08
C ASN A 116 -5.29 -3.40 -14.59
N ILE A 117 -6.26 -2.96 -13.78
CA ILE A 117 -6.10 -2.71 -12.35
C ILE A 117 -6.62 -3.93 -11.61
N TRP A 118 -5.85 -4.38 -10.62
CA TRP A 118 -6.28 -5.39 -9.67
C TRP A 118 -6.83 -4.65 -8.45
N ASP A 119 -8.13 -4.76 -8.22
CA ASP A 119 -8.79 -4.22 -7.05
C ASP A 119 -8.72 -5.26 -5.92
N CYS A 120 -8.02 -4.91 -4.84
CA CYS A 120 -7.91 -5.72 -3.62
C CYS A 120 -8.78 -5.18 -2.49
N SER A 121 -9.79 -4.36 -2.76
CA SER A 121 -10.63 -3.74 -1.72
C SER A 121 -11.34 -4.75 -0.83
N GLY A 122 -11.54 -6.00 -1.30
CA GLY A 122 -12.06 -7.11 -0.51
C GLY A 122 -11.01 -7.92 0.26
N CYS A 123 -9.72 -7.62 0.08
CA CYS A 123 -8.60 -8.28 0.76
C CYS A 123 -8.25 -7.52 2.04
N SER A 124 -8.43 -8.15 3.18
CA SER A 124 -8.23 -7.51 4.48
C SER A 124 -6.99 -8.01 5.23
N TYR A 125 -6.53 -9.25 5.00
CA TYR A 125 -5.51 -9.87 5.86
C TYR A 125 -4.17 -9.11 5.94
N VAL A 126 -3.75 -8.38 4.90
CA VAL A 126 -2.54 -7.53 4.93
C VAL A 126 -2.67 -6.30 5.83
N HIS A 127 -3.88 -6.04 6.31
CA HIS A 127 -4.22 -5.02 7.29
C HIS A 127 -4.49 -5.59 8.68
N ASP A 128 -4.42 -6.91 8.89
CA ASP A 128 -4.51 -7.48 10.23
C ASP A 128 -3.12 -7.44 10.89
N VAL A 129 -3.00 -6.77 12.03
CA VAL A 129 -1.71 -6.65 12.74
C VAL A 129 -1.13 -8.01 13.17
N GLY A 130 -1.97 -9.02 13.42
CA GLY A 130 -1.53 -10.38 13.71
C GLY A 130 -0.83 -11.00 12.50
N TRP A 131 -1.46 -10.94 11.34
CA TRP A 131 -0.85 -11.39 10.09
C TRP A 131 0.43 -10.62 9.76
N VAL A 132 0.43 -9.29 9.95
CA VAL A 132 1.61 -8.45 9.71
C VAL A 132 2.79 -8.87 10.58
N ARG A 133 2.57 -9.16 11.87
CA ARG A 133 3.61 -9.65 12.79
C ARG A 133 4.23 -10.97 12.33
N GLU A 134 3.42 -11.87 11.79
CA GLU A 134 3.88 -13.16 11.26
C GLU A 134 4.67 -13.04 9.95
N ASN A 135 4.57 -11.89 9.26
CA ASN A 135 5.12 -11.67 7.93
C ASN A 135 6.13 -10.50 7.88
N LEU A 136 6.85 -10.28 8.99
CA LEU A 136 7.88 -9.24 9.11
C LEU A 136 9.09 -9.45 8.17
N SER A 137 9.27 -10.65 7.62
CA SER A 137 10.32 -10.93 6.63
C SER A 137 10.25 -10.00 5.40
N PHE A 138 9.05 -9.57 4.99
CA PHE A 138 8.91 -8.58 3.92
C PHE A 138 9.54 -7.23 4.31
N VAL A 139 9.49 -6.84 5.58
CA VAL A 139 10.13 -5.61 6.06
C VAL A 139 11.64 -5.74 6.05
N GLU A 140 12.16 -6.87 6.54
CA GLU A 140 13.59 -7.16 6.53
C GLU A 140 14.19 -7.14 5.12
N GLU A 141 13.50 -7.76 4.14
CA GLU A 141 13.92 -7.78 2.75
C GLU A 141 14.03 -6.37 2.16
N MET A 142 13.09 -5.49 2.49
CA MET A 142 13.14 -4.10 2.04
C MET A 142 14.27 -3.30 2.68
N MET A 143 14.46 -3.47 4.00
CA MET A 143 15.54 -2.78 4.72
C MET A 143 16.90 -3.18 4.13
N LYS A 144 17.12 -4.48 3.86
CA LYS A 144 18.33 -4.99 3.21
C LYS A 144 18.51 -4.44 1.80
N SER A 145 17.44 -4.31 1.02
CA SER A 145 17.49 -3.78 -0.34
C SER A 145 17.95 -2.30 -0.36
N LYS A 146 17.51 -1.49 0.62
CA LYS A 146 17.95 -0.10 0.80
C LYS A 146 19.44 0.01 1.15
N GLU A 147 19.98 -0.94 1.91
CA GLU A 147 21.40 -0.97 2.29
C GLU A 147 22.30 -1.39 1.13
N GLY A 148 21.83 -2.30 0.26
CA GLY A 148 22.55 -2.69 -0.96
C GLY A 148 22.74 -1.53 -1.94
N GLU A 149 21.72 -0.68 -2.12
CA GLU A 149 21.77 0.48 -3.02
C GLU A 149 22.65 1.65 -2.51
N LYS A 150 23.01 1.67 -1.22
CA LYS A 150 23.90 2.70 -0.66
C LYS A 150 25.39 2.38 -0.82
N ASN A 151 25.73 1.17 -1.26
CA ASN A 151 27.11 0.67 -1.37
C ASN A 151 27.64 0.55 -2.81
N ASP A 152 26.86 1.02 -3.80
CA ASP A 152 27.26 1.18 -5.21
C ASP A 152 27.45 2.68 -5.57
#